data_AF-A0A3M7HED3-F1
#
_entry.id   AF-A0A3M7HED3-F1
#
_cell.length_a   1.000
_cell.length_b   1.000
_cell.length_c   1.000
_cell.angle_alpha   90.00
_cell.angle_beta   90.00
_cell.angle_gamma   90.00
#
_symmetry.space_group_name_H-M   'P 1'
#
loop_
_entity.id
_entity.type
_entity.pdbx_description
1 polymer ?
#
loop_
_entity_poly.entity_id
_entity_poly.type
_entity_poly.pdbx_seq_one_letter_code
_entity_poly.pdbx_strand_id
1 'polypeptide(L)'
;MLTLDDDSLLPAFEQAEASDPSARKVIDDTRAIYGSRKLGLPKDALWGQLVLCDFGEARIGPGPHRGLIQPDLYHAPEVLFEMGWDSSADIWSVGVMWKNARGVGVPPPEVMSLERAETVLEGEEKERFLSFVRSMLKWVPEERRSAEELLRDPWLEDSLLRR
;
A
#
# COMPACT_ATOMS: atom_id res chain seq x y z
N MET A 1 -2.86 6.27 1.80
CA MET A 1 -2.57 7.71 1.61
C MET A 1 -1.95 8.27 2.89
N LEU A 2 -1.13 9.31 2.83
CA LEU A 2 -0.60 9.97 4.03
C LEU A 2 -1.42 11.25 4.27
N THR A 3 -1.66 11.62 5.53
CA THR A 3 -2.12 12.99 5.82
C THR A 3 -1.01 13.98 5.51
N LEU A 4 -1.37 15.26 5.43
CA LEU A 4 -0.45 16.35 5.21
C LEU A 4 -0.41 17.18 6.49
N ASP A 5 0.74 17.21 7.16
CA ASP A 5 0.95 18.04 8.35
C ASP A 5 1.55 19.41 7.97
N ASP A 6 1.98 19.57 6.72
CA ASP A 6 2.32 20.87 6.13
C ASP A 6 1.05 21.63 5.69
N ASP A 7 0.52 22.43 6.61
CA ASP A 7 -0.66 23.28 6.39
C ASP A 7 -0.49 24.29 5.24
N SER A 8 0.73 24.56 4.77
CA SER A 8 0.99 25.50 3.69
C SER A 8 0.88 24.90 2.29
N LEU A 9 0.87 23.57 2.18
CA LEU A 9 0.95 22.89 0.89
C LEU A 9 -0.34 23.01 0.06
N LEU A 10 -1.49 22.78 0.69
CA LEU A 10 -2.79 22.88 0.01
C LEU A 10 -3.15 24.32 -0.39
N PRO A 11 -2.99 25.35 0.46
CA PRO A 11 -3.20 26.74 0.05
C PRO A 11 -2.29 27.16 -1.10
N ALA A 12 -1.02 26.75 -1.10
CA ALA A 12 -0.10 27.04 -2.19
C ALA A 12 -0.53 26.36 -3.50
N PHE A 13 -1.01 25.11 -3.42
CA PHE A 13 -1.54 24.38 -4.58
C PHE A 13 -2.78 25.07 -5.16
N GLU A 14 -3.73 25.46 -4.30
CA GLU A 14 -4.94 26.20 -4.71
C GLU A 14 -4.59 27.53 -5.36
N GLN A 15 -3.72 28.32 -4.73
CA GLN A 15 -3.30 29.61 -5.26
C GLN A 15 -2.63 29.45 -6.62
N ALA A 16 -1.80 28.43 -6.79
CA ALA A 16 -1.11 28.16 -8.05
C ALA A 16 -2.09 27.76 -9.17
N GLU A 17 -3.13 26.97 -8.86
CA GLU A 17 -4.19 26.63 -9.82
C GLU A 17 -5.07 27.84 -10.16
N ALA A 18 -5.30 28.75 -9.21
CA ALA A 18 -6.04 29.98 -9.47
C ALA A 18 -5.24 30.97 -10.33
N SER A 19 -3.93 31.10 -10.11
CA SER A 19 -3.08 32.05 -10.84
C SER A 19 -2.67 31.58 -12.23
N ASP A 20 -2.49 30.26 -12.40
CA ASP A 20 -2.04 29.64 -13.64
C ASP A 20 -2.86 28.36 -13.87
N PRO A 21 -4.11 28.44 -14.38
CA PRO A 21 -5.00 27.28 -14.43
C PRO A 21 -4.44 26.13 -15.28
N SER A 22 -4.61 24.90 -14.80
CA SER A 22 -4.25 23.70 -15.54
C SER A 22 -4.99 23.64 -16.87
N ALA A 23 -4.32 23.13 -17.91
CA ALA A 23 -4.94 22.91 -19.20
C ALA A 23 -6.24 22.12 -19.03
N ARG A 24 -7.35 22.65 -19.56
CA ARG A 24 -8.67 22.03 -19.42
C ARG A 24 -9.37 21.92 -20.76
N LYS A 25 -10.17 20.86 -20.90
CA LYS A 25 -11.08 20.64 -22.02
C LYS A 25 -12.51 20.80 -21.53
N VAL A 26 -13.18 21.86 -21.96
CA VAL A 26 -14.62 22.03 -21.74
C VAL A 26 -15.35 21.21 -22.80
N ILE A 27 -16.23 20.31 -22.37
CA ILE A 27 -17.03 19.46 -23.26
C ILE A 27 -18.39 20.13 -23.51
N ASP A 28 -19.05 20.55 -22.44
CA ASP A 28 -20.34 21.21 -22.43
C ASP A 28 -20.48 22.06 -21.15
N ASP A 29 -21.67 22.63 -20.93
CA ASP A 29 -21.98 23.52 -19.81
C ASP A 29 -21.89 22.85 -18.43
N THR A 30 -21.82 21.51 -18.37
CA THR A 30 -21.79 20.73 -17.13
C THR A 30 -20.48 20.00 -16.89
N ARG A 31 -19.65 19.82 -17.94
CA ARG A 31 -18.46 18.98 -17.87
C ARG A 31 -17.22 19.66 -18.42
N ALA A 32 -16.23 19.81 -17.55
CA ALA A 32 -14.85 20.12 -17.91
C ALA A 32 -13.91 19.03 -17.39
N ILE A 33 -12.93 18.65 -18.21
CA ILE A 33 -11.85 17.75 -17.83
C ILE A 33 -10.61 18.61 -17.61
N TYR A 34 -10.02 18.52 -16.43
CA TYR A 34 -8.81 19.25 -16.05
C TYR A 34 -7.59 18.34 -16.15
N GLY A 35 -6.49 18.87 -16.67
CA GLY A 35 -5.19 18.24 -16.51
C GLY A 35 -4.82 18.18 -15.02
N SER A 36 -4.18 17.10 -14.60
CA SER A 36 -3.70 16.98 -13.22
C SER A 36 -2.51 17.91 -13.00
N ARG A 37 -2.58 18.72 -11.94
CA ARG A 37 -1.43 19.44 -11.38
C ARG A 37 -0.75 18.55 -10.35
N LYS A 38 0.57 18.48 -10.39
CA LYS A 38 1.36 17.80 -9.36
C LYS A 38 1.25 18.55 -8.04
N LEU A 39 0.87 17.84 -6.97
CA LEU A 39 1.03 18.36 -5.62
C LEU A 39 2.54 18.44 -5.30
N GLY A 40 2.97 19.55 -4.68
CA GLY A 40 4.35 19.68 -4.21
C GLY A 40 4.67 18.66 -3.12
N LEU A 41 5.96 18.53 -2.78
CA LEU A 41 6.36 17.79 -1.59
C LEU A 41 6.15 18.69 -0.35
N PRO A 42 5.66 18.15 0.77
CA PRO A 42 5.60 18.88 2.02
C PRO A 42 6.99 19.31 2.46
N LYS A 43 7.10 20.48 3.09
CA LYS A 43 8.34 20.99 3.67
C LYS A 43 8.89 20.00 4.69
N ASP A 44 10.20 19.84 4.72
CA ASP A 44 10.91 18.96 5.66
C ASP A 44 10.38 17.52 5.72
N ALA A 45 9.76 17.04 4.62
CA ALA A 45 9.09 15.75 4.54
C ALA A 45 8.03 15.53 5.64
N LEU A 46 7.32 16.61 6.04
CA LEU A 46 6.20 16.61 6.99
C LEU A 46 4.94 15.94 6.41
N TRP A 47 5.10 14.68 6.03
CA TRP A 47 3.98 13.77 5.84
C TRP A 47 3.43 13.38 7.19
N GLY A 48 2.11 13.38 7.30
CA GLY A 48 1.45 12.91 8.50
C GLY A 48 1.14 11.42 8.48
N GLN A 49 0.14 11.02 9.25
CA GLN A 49 -0.19 9.63 9.50
C GLN A 49 -0.68 8.90 8.24
N LEU A 50 -0.39 7.59 8.15
CA LEU A 50 -0.97 6.72 7.15
C LEU A 50 -2.48 6.57 7.40
N VAL A 51 -3.27 6.87 6.37
CA VAL A 51 -4.72 6.73 6.35
C VAL A 51 -5.10 5.78 5.22
N LEU A 52 -5.93 4.79 5.54
CA LEU A 52 -6.54 3.93 4.55
C LEU A 52 -7.52 4.77 3.73
N CYS A 53 -7.36 4.73 2.42
CA CYS A 53 -8.12 5.50 1.46
C CYS A 53 -8.48 4.62 0.28
N ASP A 54 -9.30 5.15 -0.63
CA ASP A 54 -9.70 4.48 -1.87
C ASP A 54 -10.45 3.15 -1.63
N PHE A 55 -11.72 3.28 -1.27
CA PHE A 55 -12.62 2.15 -0.99
C PHE A 55 -13.34 1.65 -2.26
N GLY A 56 -12.81 1.95 -3.46
CA GLY A 56 -13.44 1.55 -4.73
C GLY A 56 -13.63 0.03 -4.86
N GLU A 57 -12.68 -0.74 -4.33
CA GLU A 57 -12.75 -2.22 -4.34
C GLU A 57 -13.13 -2.85 -2.99
N ALA A 58 -13.49 -2.03 -1.99
CA ALA A 58 -13.91 -2.56 -0.70
C ALA A 58 -15.18 -3.41 -0.83
N ARG A 59 -15.27 -4.48 -0.02
CA ARG A 59 -16.47 -5.33 0.09
C ARG A 59 -16.85 -5.52 1.57
N ILE A 60 -18.15 -5.68 1.80
CA ILE A 60 -18.71 -5.91 3.14
C ILE A 60 -18.99 -7.40 3.33
N GLY A 61 -18.61 -7.94 4.48
CA GLY A 61 -18.90 -9.32 4.89
C GLY A 61 -17.68 -10.25 4.78
N PRO A 62 -17.76 -11.44 5.40
CA PRO A 62 -16.63 -12.35 5.57
C PRO A 62 -16.20 -13.09 4.29
N GLY A 63 -16.98 -13.01 3.20
CA GLY A 63 -16.75 -13.77 1.97
C GLY A 63 -17.31 -15.21 2.03
N PRO A 64 -16.91 -16.09 1.09
CA PRO A 64 -16.00 -15.79 0.00
C PRO A 64 -16.65 -14.87 -1.03
N HIS A 65 -15.91 -13.86 -1.46
CA HIS A 65 -16.26 -12.95 -2.54
C HIS A 65 -15.68 -13.47 -3.87
N ARG A 66 -15.98 -12.80 -4.99
CA ARG A 66 -15.52 -13.16 -6.34
C ARG A 66 -15.12 -11.92 -7.13
N GLY A 67 -14.37 -12.15 -8.21
CA GLY A 67 -13.90 -11.10 -9.11
C GLY A 67 -12.55 -10.52 -8.68
N LEU A 68 -12.06 -9.58 -9.48
CA LEU A 68 -10.77 -8.92 -9.26
C LEU A 68 -10.93 -7.81 -8.22
N ILE A 69 -10.04 -7.79 -7.22
CA ILE A 69 -10.00 -6.77 -6.15
C ILE A 69 -8.62 -6.17 -5.92
N GLN A 70 -7.59 -6.74 -6.56
CA GLN A 70 -6.20 -6.32 -6.38
C GLN A 70 -5.66 -5.80 -7.71
N PRO A 71 -4.74 -4.83 -7.69
CA PRO A 71 -3.93 -4.51 -8.87
C PRO A 71 -3.03 -5.67 -9.27
N ASP A 72 -2.60 -5.72 -10.53
CA ASP A 72 -1.85 -6.84 -11.13
C ASP A 72 -0.67 -7.37 -10.28
N LEU A 73 0.14 -6.48 -9.71
CA LEU A 73 1.31 -6.86 -8.92
C LEU A 73 0.97 -7.45 -7.54
N TYR A 74 -0.26 -7.26 -7.07
CA TYR A 74 -0.71 -7.58 -5.72
C TYR A 74 -1.68 -8.77 -5.68
N HIS A 75 -2.00 -9.37 -6.82
CA HIS A 75 -2.87 -10.54 -6.87
C HIS A 75 -2.39 -11.63 -5.91
N ALA A 76 -3.25 -11.97 -4.96
CA ALA A 76 -3.12 -13.19 -4.18
C ALA A 76 -3.37 -14.40 -5.08
N PRO A 77 -2.79 -15.57 -4.78
CA PRO A 77 -2.96 -16.78 -5.59
C PRO A 77 -4.44 -17.11 -5.88
N GLU A 78 -5.30 -17.06 -4.86
CA GLU A 78 -6.74 -17.32 -5.00
C GLU A 78 -7.45 -16.31 -5.90
N VAL A 79 -7.02 -15.03 -5.92
CA VAL A 79 -7.58 -14.02 -6.83
C VAL A 79 -7.07 -14.26 -8.26
N LEU A 80 -5.79 -14.61 -8.41
CA LEU A 80 -5.19 -14.93 -9.71
C LEU A 80 -5.83 -16.14 -10.39
N PHE A 81 -6.22 -17.16 -9.61
CA PHE A 81 -6.92 -18.34 -10.12
C PHE A 81 -8.45 -18.19 -10.13
N GLU A 82 -8.97 -16.97 -9.94
CA GLU A 82 -10.42 -16.68 -9.92
C GLU A 82 -11.22 -17.52 -8.91
N MET A 83 -10.57 -17.93 -7.82
CA MET A 83 -11.19 -18.64 -6.71
C MET A 83 -11.95 -17.66 -5.79
N GLY A 84 -12.73 -18.22 -4.87
CA GLY A 84 -13.34 -17.42 -3.81
C GLY A 84 -12.27 -16.86 -2.88
N TRP A 85 -12.40 -15.59 -2.49
CA TRP A 85 -11.42 -14.91 -1.64
C TRP A 85 -12.10 -14.20 -0.46
N ASP A 86 -11.33 -13.94 0.59
CA ASP A 86 -11.74 -13.19 1.78
C ASP A 86 -10.63 -12.21 2.23
N SER A 87 -10.68 -11.74 3.48
CA SER A 87 -9.68 -10.82 4.04
C SER A 87 -8.24 -11.33 4.02
N SER A 88 -8.02 -12.64 3.85
CA SER A 88 -6.66 -13.20 3.68
C SER A 88 -5.97 -12.68 2.41
N ALA A 89 -6.71 -12.24 1.39
CA ALA A 89 -6.16 -11.58 0.21
C ALA A 89 -5.52 -10.23 0.56
N ASP A 90 -6.10 -9.48 1.50
CA ASP A 90 -5.52 -8.22 1.98
C ASP A 90 -4.21 -8.45 2.75
N ILE A 91 -4.12 -9.55 3.51
CA ILE A 91 -2.89 -9.95 4.20
C ILE A 91 -1.76 -10.20 3.19
N TRP A 92 -2.06 -10.88 2.09
CA TRP A 92 -1.12 -11.06 0.98
C TRP A 92 -0.67 -9.72 0.40
N SER A 93 -1.62 -8.81 0.10
CA SER A 93 -1.33 -7.48 -0.45
C SER A 93 -0.34 -6.70 0.43
N VAL A 94 -0.51 -6.76 1.76
CA VAL A 94 0.41 -6.11 2.72
C VAL A 94 1.80 -6.73 2.68
N GLY A 95 1.91 -8.06 2.60
CA GLY A 95 3.20 -8.75 2.46
C GLY A 95 3.92 -8.38 1.16
N VAL A 96 3.19 -8.28 0.05
CA VAL A 96 3.74 -7.85 -1.26
C VAL A 96 4.15 -6.38 -1.23
N MET A 97 3.38 -5.52 -0.55
CA MET A 97 3.73 -4.11 -0.38
C MET A 97 5.10 -3.95 0.26
N TRP A 98 5.41 -4.73 1.31
CA TRP A 98 6.74 -4.73 1.92
C TRP A 98 7.83 -5.21 0.96
N LYS A 99 7.58 -6.29 0.22
CA LYS A 99 8.52 -6.78 -0.80
C LYS A 99 8.87 -5.71 -1.84
N ASN A 100 7.92 -4.82 -2.16
CA ASN A 100 8.05 -3.80 -3.18
C ASN A 100 8.34 -2.38 -2.65
N ALA A 101 8.42 -2.18 -1.32
CA ALA A 101 8.44 -0.87 -0.67
C ALA A 101 9.62 0.05 -1.05
N ARG A 102 10.64 -0.47 -1.76
CA ARG A 102 11.84 0.31 -2.14
C ARG A 102 11.89 0.83 -3.57
N GLY A 103 10.89 0.54 -4.39
CA GLY A 103 10.75 1.17 -5.69
C GLY A 103 11.74 0.73 -6.78
N VAL A 104 11.16 0.35 -7.91
CA VAL A 104 11.66 0.48 -9.28
C VAL A 104 13.06 -0.05 -9.60
N GLY A 105 13.17 -1.36 -9.50
CA GLY A 105 14.00 -2.15 -10.38
C GLY A 105 13.61 -3.58 -10.12
N VAL A 106 12.62 -4.11 -10.85
CA VAL A 106 12.27 -5.53 -10.75
C VAL A 106 13.53 -6.30 -11.10
N PRO A 107 14.25 -6.86 -10.13
CA PRO A 107 15.36 -7.74 -10.42
C PRO A 107 14.77 -8.97 -11.12
N PRO A 108 15.55 -9.68 -11.96
CA PRO A 108 15.13 -10.95 -12.52
C PRO A 108 14.52 -11.84 -11.41
N PRO A 109 13.46 -12.62 -11.68
CA PRO A 109 12.77 -13.45 -10.68
C PRO A 109 13.71 -14.33 -9.85
N GLU A 110 14.83 -14.72 -10.45
CA GLU A 110 15.93 -15.51 -9.88
C GLU A 110 16.70 -14.81 -8.74
N VAL A 111 16.56 -13.48 -8.60
CA VAL A 111 17.30 -12.64 -7.63
C VAL A 111 16.39 -12.09 -6.52
N MET A 112 15.07 -12.33 -6.59
CA MET A 112 14.03 -11.73 -5.74
C MET A 112 13.74 -12.54 -4.46
N SER A 113 14.76 -12.75 -3.62
CA SER A 113 14.55 -13.30 -2.28
C SER A 113 14.18 -12.17 -1.29
N LEU A 114 13.29 -12.46 -0.34
CA LEU A 114 12.81 -11.47 0.64
C LEU A 114 13.97 -10.91 1.48
N GLU A 115 14.97 -11.75 1.74
CA GLU A 115 16.16 -11.44 2.52
C GLU A 115 17.09 -10.46 1.80
N ARG A 116 17.10 -10.47 0.46
CA ARG A 116 17.87 -9.53 -0.36
C ARG A 116 17.15 -8.19 -0.51
N ALA A 117 15.82 -8.20 -0.52
CA ALA A 117 15.02 -6.98 -0.58
C ALA A 117 15.16 -6.13 0.71
N GLU A 118 15.32 -6.79 1.86
CA GLU A 118 15.53 -6.09 3.13
C GLU A 118 17.02 -5.81 3.39
N THR A 119 17.42 -4.53 3.35
CA THR A 119 18.83 -4.13 3.56
C THR A 119 19.03 -3.12 4.70
N VAL A 120 17.97 -2.76 5.42
CA VAL A 120 18.05 -1.82 6.56
C VAL A 120 18.16 -2.58 7.86
N LEU A 121 17.40 -3.65 8.03
CA LEU A 121 17.48 -4.50 9.22
C LEU A 121 18.66 -5.45 9.13
N GLU A 122 19.28 -5.75 10.27
CA GLU A 122 20.38 -6.71 10.40
C GLU A 122 20.14 -7.68 11.58
N GLY A 123 20.88 -8.79 11.58
CA GLY A 123 20.86 -9.78 12.67
C GLY A 123 19.47 -10.32 13.00
N GLU A 124 19.21 -10.50 14.29
CA GLU A 124 17.96 -11.08 14.83
C GLU A 124 16.72 -10.26 14.44
N GLU A 125 16.83 -8.93 14.37
CA GLU A 125 15.70 -8.06 14.00
C GLU A 125 15.26 -8.31 12.56
N LYS A 126 16.22 -8.51 11.65
CA LYS A 126 15.93 -8.91 10.27
C LYS A 126 15.27 -10.27 10.22
N GLU A 127 15.76 -11.25 10.97
CA GLU A 127 15.19 -12.60 10.97
C GLU A 127 13.73 -12.61 11.45
N ARG A 128 13.45 -11.85 12.52
CA ARG A 128 12.10 -11.67 13.07
C ARG A 128 11.17 -10.97 12.06
N PHE A 129 11.63 -9.91 11.41
CA PHE A 129 10.87 -9.24 10.34
C PHE A 129 10.56 -10.17 9.16
N LEU A 130 11.56 -10.91 8.68
CA LEU A 130 11.38 -11.84 7.57
C LEU A 130 10.41 -12.96 7.93
N SER A 131 10.45 -13.45 9.17
CA SER A 131 9.46 -14.40 9.69
C SER A 131 8.04 -13.82 9.67
N PHE A 132 7.89 -12.58 10.15
CA PHE A 132 6.63 -11.84 10.14
C PHE A 132 6.05 -11.71 8.72
N VAL A 133 6.83 -11.24 7.74
CA VAL A 133 6.37 -11.10 6.34
C VAL A 133 6.09 -12.46 5.68
N ARG A 134 6.90 -13.50 5.94
CA ARG A 134 6.63 -14.86 5.43
C ARG A 134 5.34 -15.47 5.96
N SER A 135 4.86 -15.03 7.12
CA SER A 135 3.57 -15.46 7.66
C SER A 135 2.37 -14.87 6.90
N MET A 136 2.59 -13.81 6.11
CA MET A 136 1.59 -13.23 5.20
C MET A 136 1.66 -13.84 3.80
N LEU A 137 2.88 -14.13 3.32
CA LEU A 137 3.15 -14.62 1.96
C LEU A 137 3.02 -16.15 1.85
N LYS A 138 1.84 -16.68 2.18
CA LYS A 138 1.50 -18.11 2.03
C LYS A 138 0.60 -18.33 0.82
N TRP A 139 0.87 -19.40 0.08
CA TRP A 139 0.09 -19.75 -1.10
C TRP A 139 -1.34 -20.11 -0.72
N VAL A 140 -1.49 -20.95 0.30
CA VAL A 140 -2.77 -21.35 0.88
C VAL A 140 -3.28 -20.21 1.77
N PRO A 141 -4.47 -19.63 1.50
CA PRO A 141 -5.01 -18.51 2.26
C PRO A 141 -5.12 -18.77 3.77
N GLU A 142 -5.55 -19.97 4.14
CA GLU A 142 -5.77 -20.39 5.54
C GLU A 142 -4.47 -20.57 6.34
N GLU A 143 -3.31 -20.66 5.67
CA GLU A 143 -2.01 -20.69 6.33
C GLU A 143 -1.49 -19.28 6.66
N ARG A 144 -2.13 -18.23 6.15
CA ARG A 144 -1.76 -16.85 6.44
C ARG A 144 -2.23 -16.47 7.83
N ARG A 145 -1.39 -15.77 8.59
CA ARG A 145 -1.83 -15.19 9.85
C ARG A 145 -2.86 -14.10 9.60
N SER A 146 -3.88 -14.05 10.45
CA SER A 146 -4.88 -12.99 10.45
C SER A 146 -4.28 -11.64 10.87
N ALA A 147 -4.97 -10.54 10.55
CA ALA A 147 -4.56 -9.21 11.00
C ALA A 147 -4.41 -9.13 12.53
N GLU A 148 -5.33 -9.76 13.28
CA GLU A 148 -5.27 -9.80 14.74
C GLU A 148 -4.02 -10.53 15.24
N GLU A 149 -3.69 -11.67 14.66
CA GLU A 149 -2.49 -12.42 15.03
C GLU A 149 -1.22 -11.65 14.66
N LEU A 150 -1.19 -10.98 13.50
CA LEU A 150 -0.06 -10.16 13.07
C LEU A 150 0.17 -8.95 14.00
N LEU A 151 -0.91 -8.35 14.51
CA LEU A 151 -0.82 -7.27 15.50
C LEU A 151 -0.14 -7.70 16.80
N ARG A 152 -0.23 -8.99 17.14
CA ARG A 152 0.41 -9.62 18.30
C ARG A 152 1.76 -10.26 17.97
N ASP A 153 2.29 -10.06 16.77
CA ASP A 153 3.60 -10.59 16.44
C ASP A 153 4.68 -9.86 17.26
N PRO A 154 5.59 -10.59 17.94
CA PRO A 154 6.60 -9.96 18.77
C PRO A 154 7.41 -8.89 18.01
N TRP A 155 7.71 -9.11 16.73
CA TRP A 155 8.46 -8.13 15.94
C TRP A 155 7.73 -6.79 15.84
N LEU A 156 6.41 -6.85 15.61
CA LEU A 156 5.59 -5.65 15.48
C LEU A 156 5.35 -4.99 16.84
N GLU A 157 5.03 -5.75 17.88
CA GLU A 157 4.82 -5.21 19.23
C GLU A 157 6.07 -4.49 19.76
N ASP A 158 7.25 -5.11 19.64
CA ASP A 158 8.52 -4.49 20.05
C ASP A 158 8.81 -3.21 19.26
N SER A 159 8.45 -3.17 17.98
CA SER A 159 8.66 -1.98 17.14
C SER A 159 7.72 -0.82 17.50
N LEU A 160 6.50 -1.13 17.95
CA LEU A 160 5.52 -0.13 18.40
C LEU A 160 5.90 0.46 19.76
N LEU A 161 6.54 -0.32 20.64
CA LEU A 161 7.05 0.14 21.94
C LEU A 161 8.30 1.01 21.85
N ARG A 162 8.98 1.02 20.69
CA ARG A 162 10.19 1.84 20.45
C ARG A 162 9.89 3.25 19.89
N ARG A 163 8.63 3.61 19.71
CA ARG A 163 8.19 4.93 19.24
C ARG A 163 7.91 5.91 20.38
#